data_AF-A0A3S9V2L2-F1
#
_entry.id   AF-A0A3S9V2L2-F1
#
_cell.length_a   1.000
_cell.length_b   1.000
_cell.length_c   1.000
_cell.angle_alpha   90.00
_cell.angle_beta   90.00
_cell.angle_gamma   90.00
#
_symmetry.space_group_name_H-M   'P 1'
#
loop_
_entity.id
_entity.type
_entity.pdbx_description
1 polymer ?
#
loop_
_entity_poly.entity_id
_entity_poly.type
_entity_poly.pdbx_seq_one_letter_code
_entity_poly.pdbx_strand_id
1 'polypeptide(L)'
;MNFHPIDMDNWSRKPYFEHYLNNEEFNDFYKRYLDDMKMYGNVKQFAAKANEPPNIFPISSIPWVSFTGFNLNVYNEGTYLLPIFTMGKYFQHDEKILLPLSGQFHHAVCDGYHVGMLFNELQLRADTCKEWLQIY
;
A
#
# COMPACT_ATOMS: atom_id res chain seq x y z
N MET A 1 13.67 22.50 3.47
CA MET A 1 12.26 22.06 3.53
C MET A 1 11.84 22.15 4.98
N ASN A 2 10.72 22.81 5.27
CA ASN A 2 10.15 22.84 6.61
C ASN A 2 9.14 21.69 6.67
N PHE A 3 9.38 20.73 7.57
CA PHE A 3 8.40 19.69 7.84
C PHE A 3 7.21 20.34 8.55
N HIS A 4 6.00 20.16 8.01
CA HIS A 4 4.77 20.66 8.60
C HIS A 4 4.03 19.48 9.22
N PRO A 5 4.09 19.30 10.56
CA PRO A 5 3.35 18.25 11.22
C PRO A 5 1.85 18.40 10.94
N ILE A 6 1.16 17.27 10.81
CA ILE A 6 -0.30 17.25 10.76
C ILE A 6 -0.82 17.71 12.11
N ASP A 7 -1.65 18.75 12.11
CA ASP A 7 -2.40 19.19 13.29
C ASP A 7 -3.51 18.19 13.58
N MET A 8 -3.22 17.22 14.45
CA MET A 8 -4.16 16.17 14.83
C MET A 8 -5.41 16.67 15.54
N ASP A 9 -5.46 17.91 16.02
CA ASP A 9 -6.67 18.44 16.66
C ASP A 9 -7.65 18.99 15.62
N ASN A 10 -7.14 19.50 14.49
CA ASN A 10 -7.95 20.12 13.43
C ASN A 10 -7.95 19.35 12.11
N TRP A 11 -7.28 18.19 12.03
CA TRP A 11 -7.20 17.42 10.79
C TRP A 11 -8.51 16.71 10.48
N SER A 12 -9.19 17.15 9.40
CA SER A 12 -10.50 16.63 8.98
C SER A 12 -10.52 15.12 8.70
N ARG A 13 -9.36 14.50 8.41
CA ARG A 13 -9.24 13.06 8.15
C ARG A 13 -8.92 12.22 9.39
N LYS A 14 -8.76 12.83 10.57
CA LYS A 14 -8.48 12.12 11.82
C LYS A 14 -9.46 10.96 12.10
N PRO A 15 -10.79 11.10 11.92
CA PRO A 15 -11.70 9.97 12.17
C PRO A 15 -11.41 8.75 11.30
N TYR A 16 -11.01 8.94 10.03
CA TYR A 16 -10.62 7.85 9.14
C TYR A 16 -9.29 7.24 9.56
N PHE A 17 -8.32 8.06 9.93
CA PHE A 17 -7.03 7.59 10.42
C PHE A 17 -7.20 6.72 11.67
N GLU A 18 -7.96 7.18 12.66
CA GLU A 18 -8.24 6.44 13.89
C GLU A 18 -9.02 5.15 13.62
N HIS A 19 -9.96 5.17 12.66
CA HIS A 19 -10.69 3.97 12.25
C HIS A 19 -9.75 2.90 11.69
N TYR A 20 -8.93 3.23 10.70
CA TYR A 20 -8.00 2.26 10.11
C TYR A 20 -6.87 1.86 11.07
N LEU A 21 -6.48 2.74 12.00
CA LEU A 21 -5.42 2.46 12.95
C LEU A 21 -5.88 1.53 14.08
N ASN A 22 -7.09 1.72 14.59
CA ASN A 22 -7.54 1.09 15.84
C ASN A 22 -8.66 0.06 15.67
N ASN A 23 -9.43 0.12 14.57
CA ASN A 23 -10.68 -0.64 14.42
C ASN A 23 -10.68 -1.60 13.22
N GLU A 24 -9.57 -1.70 12.49
CA GLU A 24 -9.47 -2.57 11.31
C GLU A 24 -8.53 -3.75 11.58
N GLU A 25 -9.13 -4.92 11.70
CA GLU A 25 -8.44 -6.19 11.90
C GLU A 25 -8.19 -6.88 10.54
N PHE A 26 -7.05 -7.57 10.43
CA PHE A 26 -6.67 -8.26 9.19
C PHE A 26 -7.76 -9.25 8.72
N ASN A 27 -8.37 -9.99 9.65
CA ASN A 27 -9.38 -10.99 9.33
C ASN A 27 -10.62 -10.38 8.67
N ASP A 28 -11.04 -9.20 9.08
CA ASP A 28 -12.23 -8.55 8.51
C ASP A 28 -11.91 -7.93 7.15
N PHE A 29 -10.72 -7.35 6.99
CA PHE A 29 -10.20 -6.97 5.68
C PHE A 29 -10.12 -8.17 4.72
N TYR A 30 -9.56 -9.30 5.19
CA TYR A 30 -9.34 -10.49 4.37
C TYR A 30 -10.65 -11.14 3.93
N LYS A 31 -11.67 -11.20 4.81
CA LYS A 31 -13.02 -11.64 4.43
C LYS A 31 -13.58 -10.78 3.29
N ARG A 32 -13.53 -9.44 3.42
CA ARG A 32 -14.02 -8.52 2.38
C ARG A 32 -13.25 -8.68 1.07
N TYR A 33 -11.94 -8.89 1.14
CA TYR A 33 -11.10 -9.19 -0.02
C TYR A 33 -11.52 -10.50 -0.72
N LEU A 34 -11.78 -11.57 0.04
CA LEU A 34 -12.23 -12.85 -0.52
C LEU A 34 -13.62 -12.74 -1.15
N ASP A 35 -14.54 -11.99 -0.55
CA ASP A 35 -15.85 -11.72 -1.12
C ASP A 35 -15.75 -10.95 -2.45
N ASP A 36 -14.87 -9.95 -2.51
CA ASP A 36 -14.57 -9.22 -3.75
C ASP A 36 -13.96 -10.14 -4.82
N MET A 37 -13.03 -11.02 -4.44
CA MET A 37 -12.45 -11.99 -5.37
C MET A 37 -13.51 -12.98 -5.90
N LYS A 38 -14.43 -13.43 -5.05
CA LYS A 38 -15.53 -14.31 -5.46
C LYS A 38 -16.49 -13.62 -6.42
N MET A 39 -16.82 -12.36 -6.17
CA MET A 39 -17.78 -11.60 -6.97
C MET A 39 -17.17 -11.08 -8.29
N TYR A 40 -15.91 -10.64 -8.26
CA TYR A 40 -15.31 -9.87 -9.35
C TYR A 40 -14.07 -10.51 -9.98
N GLY A 41 -13.49 -11.58 -9.41
CA GLY A 41 -12.23 -12.17 -9.86
C GLY A 41 -12.24 -12.75 -11.28
N ASN A 42 -13.42 -13.01 -11.85
CA ASN A 42 -13.59 -13.48 -13.22
C ASN A 42 -13.96 -12.38 -14.22
N VAL A 43 -14.22 -11.15 -13.77
CA VAL A 43 -14.52 -10.01 -14.63
C VAL A 43 -13.25 -9.57 -15.35
N LYS A 44 -13.28 -9.52 -16.69
CA LYS A 44 -12.12 -9.21 -17.54
C LYS A 44 -12.01 -7.74 -17.96
N GLN A 45 -12.89 -6.89 -17.43
CA GLN A 45 -12.81 -5.44 -17.63
C GLN A 45 -11.63 -4.86 -16.84
N PHE A 46 -11.11 -3.73 -17.30
CA PHE A 46 -10.01 -3.04 -16.61
C PHE A 46 -10.39 -2.66 -15.17
N ALA A 47 -11.58 -2.10 -14.98
CA ALA A 47 -12.18 -1.85 -13.67
C ALA A 47 -13.32 -2.85 -13.44
N ALA A 48 -13.10 -3.86 -12.59
CA ALA A 48 -14.09 -4.89 -12.33
C ALA A 48 -15.24 -4.42 -11.43
N LYS A 49 -14.94 -3.56 -10.45
CA LYS A 49 -15.92 -2.91 -9.58
C LYS A 49 -16.23 -1.52 -10.13
N ALA A 50 -17.50 -1.25 -10.41
CA ALA A 50 -17.93 0.09 -10.78
C ALA A 50 -17.89 1.04 -9.55
N ASN A 51 -17.90 2.35 -9.81
CA ASN A 51 -17.91 3.41 -8.78
C ASN A 51 -16.69 3.38 -7.84
N GLU A 52 -15.48 3.39 -8.42
CA GLU A 52 -14.23 3.47 -7.65
C GLU A 52 -14.23 4.70 -6.71
N PRO A 53 -13.98 4.52 -5.40
CA PRO A 53 -13.89 5.65 -4.47
C PRO A 53 -12.67 6.54 -4.76
N PRO A 54 -12.74 7.85 -4.50
CA PRO A 54 -11.62 8.77 -4.76
C PRO A 54 -10.41 8.56 -3.82
N ASN A 55 -10.58 7.82 -2.74
CA ASN A 55 -9.60 7.62 -1.67
C ASN A 55 -8.94 6.23 -1.70
N ILE A 56 -8.63 5.75 -2.89
CA ILE A 56 -7.90 4.49 -3.11
C ILE A 56 -6.43 4.76 -3.44
N PHE A 57 -5.61 3.72 -3.46
CA PHE A 57 -4.29 3.76 -4.08
C PHE A 57 -3.96 2.39 -4.69
N PRO A 58 -3.26 2.33 -5.83
CA PRO A 58 -3.00 1.08 -6.53
C PRO A 58 -1.84 0.30 -5.90
N ILE A 59 -2.06 -1.01 -5.77
CA ILE A 59 -1.04 -2.01 -5.46
C ILE A 59 -1.03 -3.01 -6.63
N SER A 60 0.13 -3.22 -7.25
CA SER A 60 0.32 -4.19 -8.32
C SER A 60 1.34 -5.26 -7.94
N SER A 61 1.26 -6.41 -8.62
CA SER A 61 2.17 -7.53 -8.42
C SER A 61 2.66 -8.07 -9.76
N ILE A 62 3.98 -8.23 -9.89
CA ILE A 62 4.66 -8.86 -11.02
C ILE A 62 5.31 -10.15 -10.50
N PRO A 63 4.51 -11.21 -10.27
CA PRO A 63 4.97 -12.43 -9.57
C PRO A 63 5.99 -13.25 -10.37
N TRP A 64 6.27 -12.87 -11.62
CA TRP A 64 7.21 -13.56 -12.50
C TRP A 64 8.64 -13.02 -12.43
N VAL A 65 8.85 -11.81 -11.89
CA VAL A 65 10.13 -11.10 -12.00
C VAL A 65 10.61 -10.63 -10.62
N SER A 66 11.83 -11.02 -10.24
CA SER A 66 12.53 -10.48 -9.08
C SER A 66 13.36 -9.27 -9.50
N PHE A 67 12.76 -8.08 -9.49
CA PHE A 67 13.44 -6.85 -9.93
C PHE A 67 14.33 -6.25 -8.84
N THR A 68 15.34 -5.48 -9.25
CA THR A 68 16.16 -4.64 -8.37
C THR A 68 15.80 -3.15 -8.48
N GLY A 69 15.02 -2.78 -9.51
CA GLY A 69 14.47 -1.44 -9.70
C GLY A 69 13.21 -1.51 -10.56
N PHE A 70 12.22 -0.71 -10.21
CA PHE A 70 10.97 -0.57 -10.95
C PHE A 70 10.53 0.89 -10.85
N ASN A 71 10.10 1.49 -11.97
CA ASN A 71 9.67 2.88 -12.00
C ASN A 71 8.52 3.03 -13.00
N LEU A 72 7.49 3.78 -12.61
CA LEU A 72 6.40 4.16 -13.48
C LEU A 72 6.60 5.60 -13.94
N ASN A 73 6.57 5.84 -15.25
CA ASN A 73 6.51 7.20 -15.77
C ASN A 73 5.05 7.59 -15.96
N VAL A 74 4.43 8.17 -14.93
CA VAL A 74 3.01 8.56 -14.97
C VAL A 74 2.90 9.96 -15.54
N TYR A 75 2.26 10.07 -16.70
CA TYR A 75 1.94 11.36 -17.33
C TYR A 75 0.52 11.78 -16.93
N ASN A 76 0.40 12.77 -16.05
CA ASN A 76 -0.88 13.25 -15.50
C ASN A 76 -0.88 14.76 -15.19
N GLU A 77 0.01 15.51 -15.84
CA GLU A 77 0.20 16.95 -15.58
C GLU A 77 0.56 17.29 -14.11
N GLY A 78 1.05 16.32 -13.33
CA GLY A 78 1.41 16.49 -11.91
C GLY A 78 0.24 16.44 -10.93
N THR A 79 -0.94 15.98 -11.37
CA THR A 79 -2.16 15.98 -10.56
C THR A 79 -2.39 14.67 -9.79
N TYR A 80 -1.68 13.59 -10.13
CA TYR A 80 -1.81 12.32 -9.41
C TYR A 80 -0.88 12.30 -8.19
N LEU A 81 -1.48 12.46 -7.01
CA LEU A 81 -0.75 12.56 -5.74
C LEU A 81 -0.70 11.23 -4.96
N LEU A 82 -1.49 10.24 -5.36
CA LEU A 82 -1.66 8.99 -4.64
C LEU A 82 -0.42 8.09 -4.80
N PRO A 83 0.01 7.38 -3.75
CA PRO A 83 1.17 6.49 -3.85
C PRO A 83 0.84 5.28 -4.73
N ILE A 84 1.84 4.75 -5.45
CA ILE A 84 1.69 3.51 -6.23
C ILE A 84 2.70 2.49 -5.74
N PHE A 85 2.24 1.27 -5.42
CA PHE A 85 3.10 0.18 -5.01
C PHE A 85 3.17 -0.91 -6.08
N THR A 86 4.36 -1.49 -6.26
CA THR A 86 4.56 -2.65 -7.12
C THR A 86 5.44 -3.67 -6.40
N MET A 87 4.95 -4.90 -6.30
CA MET A 87 5.66 -6.03 -5.71
C MET A 87 6.19 -6.95 -6.81
N GLY A 88 7.39 -7.48 -6.62
CA GLY A 88 7.98 -8.47 -7.51
C GLY A 88 7.86 -9.89 -6.97
N LYS A 89 8.50 -10.83 -7.66
CA LYS A 89 8.69 -12.20 -7.18
C LYS A 89 9.69 -12.21 -6.03
N TYR A 90 9.30 -12.75 -4.88
CA TYR A 90 10.22 -12.98 -3.76
C TYR A 90 11.31 -14.00 -4.13
N PHE A 91 12.45 -13.93 -3.46
CA PHE A 91 13.59 -14.81 -3.70
C PHE A 91 14.36 -15.09 -2.41
N GLN A 92 15.05 -16.23 -2.36
CA GLN A 92 15.95 -16.56 -1.25
C GLN A 92 17.27 -15.80 -1.43
N HIS A 93 17.75 -15.18 -0.36
CA HIS A 93 19.08 -14.60 -0.26
C HIS A 93 19.66 -14.95 1.12
N ASP A 94 20.69 -15.80 1.12
CA ASP A 94 21.24 -16.43 2.33
C ASP A 94 20.14 -17.12 3.16
N GLU A 95 19.98 -16.74 4.43
CA GLU A 95 18.96 -17.27 5.35
C GLU A 95 17.63 -16.49 5.27
N LYS A 96 17.51 -15.50 4.37
CA LYS A 96 16.35 -14.61 4.27
C LYS A 96 15.54 -14.84 3.01
N ILE A 97 14.23 -14.60 3.10
CA ILE A 97 13.36 -14.41 1.93
C ILE A 97 13.19 -12.91 1.74
N LEU A 98 13.59 -12.40 0.57
CA LEU A 98 13.47 -10.98 0.23
C LEU A 98 12.34 -10.79 -0.78
N LEU A 99 11.56 -9.71 -0.60
CA LEU A 99 10.49 -9.30 -1.51
C LEU A 99 10.87 -7.98 -2.20
N PRO A 100 11.01 -7.95 -3.53
CA PRO A 100 11.12 -6.69 -4.25
C PRO A 100 9.87 -5.84 -4.07
N LEU A 101 10.04 -4.62 -3.59
CA LEU A 101 8.96 -3.64 -3.39
C LEU A 101 9.41 -2.29 -3.90
N SER A 102 8.64 -1.71 -4.82
CA SER A 102 8.80 -0.34 -5.30
C SER A 102 7.62 0.51 -4.87
N GLY A 103 7.90 1.70 -4.35
CA GLY A 103 6.91 2.73 -4.05
C GLY A 103 7.17 3.98 -4.88
N GLN A 104 6.14 4.51 -5.53
CA GLN A 104 6.17 5.81 -6.20
C GLN A 104 5.33 6.81 -5.40
N PHE A 105 5.92 7.97 -5.15
CA PHE A 105 5.32 9.03 -4.34
C PHE A 105 5.48 10.38 -5.03
N HIS A 106 4.48 11.24 -4.92
CA HIS A 106 4.54 12.59 -5.47
C HIS A 106 5.20 13.55 -4.48
N HIS A 107 6.24 14.26 -4.90
CA HIS A 107 7.01 15.15 -4.00
C HIS A 107 6.22 16.32 -3.42
N ALA A 108 5.12 16.73 -4.05
CA ALA A 108 4.23 17.75 -3.48
C ALA A 108 3.56 17.34 -2.16
N VAL A 109 3.49 16.03 -1.86
CA VAL A 109 2.84 15.50 -0.65
C VAL A 109 3.74 14.57 0.18
N CYS A 110 4.86 14.11 -0.37
CA CYS A 110 5.77 13.17 0.29
C CYS A 110 7.24 13.50 0.00
N ASP A 111 7.96 13.93 1.02
CA ASP A 111 9.42 13.97 1.02
C ASP A 111 10.05 12.62 1.39
N GLY A 112 11.37 12.49 1.16
CA GLY A 112 12.12 11.27 1.47
C GLY A 112 12.04 10.81 2.93
N TYR A 113 11.80 11.73 3.87
CA TYR A 113 11.56 11.38 5.27
C TYR A 113 10.28 10.53 5.46
N HIS A 114 9.16 10.93 4.84
CA HIS A 114 7.90 10.19 4.92
C HIS A 114 8.04 8.79 4.32
N VAL A 115 8.73 8.71 3.17
CA VAL A 115 8.99 7.44 2.49
C VAL A 115 9.88 6.55 3.36
N GLY A 116 10.94 7.09 3.95
CA GLY A 116 11.82 6.36 4.85
C GLY A 116 11.09 5.81 6.07
N MET A 117 10.24 6.61 6.72
CA MET A 117 9.39 6.13 7.82
C MET A 117 8.47 5.00 7.37
N LEU A 118 7.79 5.16 6.23
CA LEU A 118 6.87 4.14 5.73
C LEU A 118 7.57 2.80 5.50
N PHE A 119 8.74 2.78 4.85
CA PHE A 119 9.45 1.53 4.58
C PHE A 119 9.99 0.88 5.86
N ASN A 120 10.43 1.67 6.84
CA ASN A 120 10.85 1.14 8.14
C ASN A 120 9.67 0.50 8.90
N GLU A 121 8.52 1.17 8.91
CA GLU A 121 7.28 0.64 9.52
C GLU A 121 6.78 -0.62 8.79
N LEU A 122 6.84 -0.65 7.45
CA LEU A 122 6.49 -1.83 6.66
C LEU A 122 7.38 -3.03 7.01
N GLN A 123 8.69 -2.81 7.16
CA GLN A 123 9.63 -3.86 7.59
C GLN A 123 9.28 -4.35 9.00
N LEU A 124 9.06 -3.43 9.95
CA LEU A 124 8.67 -3.78 11.32
C LEU A 124 7.38 -4.61 11.34
N ARG A 125 6.36 -4.20 10.58
CA ARG A 125 5.10 -4.95 10.43
C ARG A 125 5.30 -6.35 9.84
N ALA A 126 6.25 -6.52 8.93
CA ALA A 126 6.58 -7.83 8.38
C ALA A 126 7.30 -8.72 9.43
N ASP A 127 8.23 -8.15 10.18
CA ASP A 127 8.98 -8.86 11.23
C ASP A 127 8.07 -9.28 12.40
N THR A 128 7.08 -8.45 12.74
CA THR A 128 6.11 -8.72 13.81
C THR A 128 4.79 -9.28 13.29
N CYS A 129 4.77 -9.87 12.08
CA CYS A 129 3.53 -10.30 11.44
C CYS A 129 2.64 -11.21 12.29
N LYS A 130 3.22 -12.03 13.17
CA LYS A 130 2.47 -12.92 14.08
C LYS A 130 1.56 -12.18 15.07
N GLU A 131 1.80 -10.89 15.33
CA GLU A 131 0.98 -10.09 16.25
C GLU A 131 -0.37 -9.69 15.64
N TRP A 132 -0.44 -9.56 14.31
CA TRP A 132 -1.62 -9.05 13.62
C TRP A 132 -2.16 -10.00 12.52
N LEU A 133 -1.31 -10.88 11.99
CA LEU A 133 -1.68 -11.92 11.03
C LEU A 133 -2.05 -13.19 11.79
N GLN A 134 -3.32 -13.28 12.19
CA GLN A 134 -3.86 -14.48 12.82
C GLN A 134 -4.06 -15.57 11.76
N ILE A 135 -3.04 -16.40 11.55
CA ILE A 135 -3.13 -17.58 10.69
C ILE A 135 -3.86 -18.67 11.48
N TYR A 136 -4.98 -19.18 10.95
CA TYR A 136 -5.74 -20.29 11.54
C TYR A 136 -4.93 -21.60 11.59
#